data_AF-A0A661X7U8-F1
#
_entry.id   AF-A0A661X7U8-F1
#
_cell.length_a   1.000
_cell.length_b   1.000
_cell.length_c   1.000
_cell.angle_alpha   90.00
_cell.angle_beta   90.00
_cell.angle_gamma   90.00
#
_symmetry.space_group_name_H-M   'P 1'
#
loop_
_entity.id
_entity.type
_entity.pdbx_description
1 polymer ?
#
loop_
_entity_poly.entity_id
_entity_poly.type
_entity_poly.pdbx_seq_one_letter_code
_entity_poly.pdbx_strand_id
1 'polypeptide(L)'
;MGGEKVDVSITNGRVSFGNVKANDSLPSFNRSLMDGYAVRDEDVEKIPCCLKVKGVIPAGKDFRGKVRKGECVKIMTGGVVPPWATRVIK
;
A
#
# COMPACT_ATOMS: atom_id res chain seq x y z
N MET A 1 -33.51 1.81 -27.78
CA MET A 1 -32.24 2.49 -27.47
C MET A 1 -31.16 1.44 -27.38
N GLY A 2 -30.07 1.60 -28.13
CA GLY A 2 -28.93 0.67 -28.14
C GLY A 2 -27.64 1.39 -27.79
N GLY A 3 -26.66 0.65 -27.29
CA GLY A 3 -25.30 1.12 -27.07
C GLY A 3 -24.34 0.42 -28.04
N GLU A 4 -23.19 1.04 -28.28
CA GLU A 4 -22.09 0.45 -29.05
C GLU A 4 -20.86 0.24 -28.17
N LYS A 5 -20.04 -0.76 -28.50
CA LYS A 5 -18.72 -0.95 -27.88
C LYS A 5 -17.70 -0.17 -28.70
N VAL A 6 -17.03 0.76 -28.03
CA VAL A 6 -15.96 1.58 -28.61
C VAL A 6 -14.72 1.50 -27.72
N ASP A 7 -13.55 1.73 -28.31
CA ASP A 7 -12.30 1.82 -27.54
C ASP A 7 -12.35 3.03 -26.59
N VAL A 8 -11.77 2.89 -25.39
CA VAL A 8 -11.78 3.96 -24.38
C VAL A 8 -11.14 5.25 -24.90
N SER A 9 -10.15 5.16 -25.80
CA SER A 9 -9.46 6.31 -26.39
C SER A 9 -10.36 7.24 -27.20
N ILE A 10 -11.50 6.75 -27.71
CA ILE A 10 -12.45 7.52 -28.53
C ILE A 10 -13.79 7.78 -27.82
N THR A 11 -13.84 7.63 -26.50
CA THR A 11 -15.06 7.83 -25.70
C THR A 11 -15.33 9.27 -25.29
N ASN A 12 -14.36 10.19 -25.48
CA ASN A 12 -14.50 11.58 -25.05
C ASN A 12 -15.78 12.23 -25.64
N GLY A 13 -16.63 12.80 -24.79
CA GLY A 13 -17.91 13.41 -25.18
C GLY A 13 -19.08 12.44 -25.36
N ARG A 14 -18.89 11.13 -25.16
CA ARG A 14 -19.97 10.13 -25.18
C ARG A 14 -20.55 9.90 -23.78
N VAL A 15 -21.71 9.24 -23.73
CA VAL A 15 -22.38 8.85 -22.48
C VAL A 15 -22.33 7.34 -22.31
N SER A 16 -22.01 6.86 -21.11
CA SER A 16 -22.03 5.43 -20.79
C SER A 16 -23.46 4.88 -20.88
N PHE A 17 -23.63 3.76 -21.59
CA PHE A 17 -24.94 3.12 -21.71
C PHE A 17 -25.48 2.56 -20.39
N GLY A 18 -24.60 2.24 -19.44
CA GLY A 18 -24.97 1.75 -18.11
C GLY A 18 -23.84 1.93 -17.10
N ASN A 19 -24.07 1.43 -15.89
CA ASN A 19 -23.13 1.56 -14.78
C ASN A 19 -21.79 0.87 -15.07
N VAL A 20 -20.69 1.57 -14.78
CA VAL A 20 -19.34 1.01 -14.80
C VAL A 20 -19.00 0.53 -13.39
N LYS A 21 -18.65 -0.75 -13.25
CA LYS A 21 -18.22 -1.34 -11.98
C LYS A 21 -16.73 -1.64 -12.04
N ALA A 22 -16.02 -1.39 -10.94
CA ALA A 22 -14.64 -1.83 -10.80
C ALA A 22 -14.58 -3.36 -10.69
N ASN A 23 -13.63 -3.98 -11.40
CA ASN A 23 -13.40 -5.41 -11.30
C ASN A 23 -12.56 -5.77 -10.07
N ASP A 24 -11.69 -4.85 -9.65
CA ASP A 24 -10.69 -5.09 -8.62
C ASP A 24 -10.57 -3.89 -7.66
N SER A 25 -10.06 -4.15 -6.47
CA SER A 25 -9.66 -3.10 -5.54
C SER A 25 -8.36 -2.45 -5.98
N LEU A 26 -8.32 -1.11 -5.91
CA LEU A 26 -7.13 -0.32 -6.17
C LEU A 26 -6.82 0.54 -4.93
N PRO A 27 -5.65 0.35 -4.28
CA PRO A 27 -4.61 -0.64 -4.59
C PRO A 27 -5.04 -2.09 -4.27
N SER A 28 -4.43 -3.06 -4.95
CA SER A 28 -4.68 -4.49 -4.73
C SER A 28 -4.00 -5.04 -3.46
N PHE A 29 -3.22 -4.21 -2.76
CA PHE A 29 -2.50 -4.55 -1.55
C PHE A 29 -2.40 -3.33 -0.62
N ASN A 30 -2.12 -3.58 0.66
CA ASN A 30 -1.84 -2.53 1.62
C ASN A 30 -0.53 -1.85 1.25
N ARG A 31 -0.60 -0.56 0.91
CA ARG A 31 0.57 0.27 0.61
C ARG A 31 0.68 1.40 1.61
N SER A 32 1.91 1.83 1.89
CA SER A 32 2.10 3.00 2.74
C SER A 32 1.60 4.26 2.03
N LEU A 33 0.85 5.10 2.75
CA LEU A 33 0.42 6.42 2.27
C LEU A 33 1.44 7.52 2.58
N MET A 34 2.50 7.19 3.31
CA MET A 34 3.50 8.13 3.80
C MET A 34 4.86 7.46 3.94
N ASP A 35 5.90 8.28 4.05
CA ASP A 35 7.22 7.81 4.45
C ASP A 35 7.26 7.61 5.96
N GLY A 36 7.85 6.51 6.41
CA GLY A 36 7.90 6.17 7.83
C GLY A 36 8.60 4.84 8.11
N TYR A 37 8.18 4.18 9.18
CA TYR A 37 8.66 2.87 9.61
C TYR A 37 7.49 1.91 9.79
N ALA A 38 7.56 0.77 9.11
CA ALA A 38 6.68 -0.36 9.34
C ALA A 38 7.10 -1.05 10.64
N VAL A 39 6.18 -1.12 11.60
CA VAL A 39 6.39 -1.64 12.96
C VAL A 39 5.29 -2.64 13.34
N ARG A 40 5.53 -3.39 14.41
CA ARG A 40 4.48 -4.10 15.15
C ARG A 40 4.08 -3.28 16.35
N ASP A 41 2.79 -3.27 16.68
CA ASP A 41 2.25 -2.51 17.80
C ASP A 41 2.92 -2.96 19.11
N GLU A 42 3.17 -4.26 19.28
CA GLU A 42 3.90 -4.86 20.42
C GLU A 42 5.32 -4.28 20.64
N ASP A 43 5.97 -3.82 19.57
CA ASP A 43 7.32 -3.25 19.63
C ASP A 43 7.30 -1.75 20.03
N VAL A 44 6.12 -1.11 20.03
CA VAL A 44 5.92 0.32 20.30
C VAL A 44 4.92 0.62 21.43
N GLU A 45 4.41 -0.40 22.14
CA GLU A 45 3.48 -0.22 23.27
C GLU A 45 4.07 0.61 24.43
N LYS A 46 5.36 0.46 24.71
CA LYS A 46 6.07 1.19 25.77
C LYS A 46 6.98 2.24 25.16
N ILE A 47 6.72 3.50 25.49
CA ILE A 47 7.47 4.65 24.97
C ILE A 47 8.28 5.27 26.13
N PRO A 48 9.56 5.65 25.90
CA PRO A 48 10.31 5.56 24.64
C PRO A 48 10.73 4.12 24.31
N CYS A 49 10.70 3.78 23.02
CA CYS A 49 11.25 2.55 22.47
C CYS A 49 12.38 2.85 21.47
N CYS A 50 13.28 1.90 21.29
CA CYS A 50 14.33 1.95 20.28
C CYS A 50 14.24 0.69 19.42
N LEU A 51 14.06 0.87 18.11
CA LEU A 51 13.94 -0.23 17.15
C LEU A 51 15.11 -0.21 16.18
N LYS A 52 15.61 -1.40 15.84
CA LYS A 52 16.67 -1.56 14.84
C LYS A 52 16.07 -1.59 13.44
N VAL A 53 16.48 -0.64 12.60
CA VAL A 53 16.07 -0.60 11.19
C VAL A 53 16.82 -1.69 10.41
N LYS A 54 16.08 -2.61 9.78
CA LYS A 54 16.64 -3.77 9.05
C LYS A 54 16.74 -3.58 7.55
N GLY A 55 16.16 -2.53 7.02
CA GLY A 55 16.19 -2.23 5.60
C GLY A 55 15.20 -1.13 5.23
N VAL A 56 14.97 -1.02 3.92
CA VAL A 56 14.10 -0.01 3.32
C VAL A 56 13.17 -0.69 2.30
N ILE A 57 11.91 -0.26 2.26
CA ILE A 57 10.90 -0.64 1.26
C ILE A 57 10.65 0.57 0.34
N PRO A 58 11.15 0.53 -0.91
CA PRO A 58 10.82 1.52 -1.93
C PRO A 58 9.35 1.41 -2.39
N ALA A 59 8.88 2.43 -3.12
CA ALA A 59 7.57 2.42 -3.75
C ALA A 59 7.38 1.20 -4.67
N GLY A 60 6.24 0.51 -4.53
CA GLY A 60 5.88 -0.65 -5.35
C GLY A 60 6.71 -1.91 -5.08
N LYS A 61 7.57 -1.93 -4.05
CA LYS A 61 8.37 -3.08 -3.65
C LYS A 61 7.92 -3.66 -2.31
N ASP A 62 8.27 -4.92 -2.08
CA ASP A 62 8.08 -5.66 -0.83
C ASP A 62 9.39 -5.77 -0.03
N PHE A 63 9.28 -6.12 1.25
CA PHE A 63 10.44 -6.53 2.06
C PHE A 63 10.47 -8.04 2.26
N ARG A 64 11.55 -8.68 1.83
CA ARG A 64 11.75 -10.14 1.95
C ARG A 64 12.59 -10.56 3.15
N GLY A 65 13.13 -9.60 3.89
CA GLY A 65 13.92 -9.88 5.09
C GLY A 65 13.04 -10.33 6.25
N LYS A 66 13.64 -11.06 7.21
CA LYS A 66 12.99 -11.39 8.47
C LYS A 66 13.14 -10.22 9.45
N VAL A 67 12.05 -9.91 10.17
CA VAL A 67 12.00 -8.91 11.23
C VAL A 67 11.72 -9.62 12.54
N ARG A 68 12.52 -9.33 13.56
CA ARG A 68 12.39 -9.86 14.93
C ARG A 68 11.91 -8.79 15.89
N LYS A 69 11.56 -9.20 17.12
CA LYS A 69 11.20 -8.27 18.22
C LYS A 69 12.26 -7.19 18.37
N GLY A 70 11.82 -5.94 18.47
CA GLY A 70 12.70 -4.77 18.51
C GLY A 70 13.30 -4.35 17.15
N GLU A 71 12.83 -4.90 16.02
CA GLU A 71 13.27 -4.53 14.68
C GLU A 71 12.12 -3.90 13.87
N CYS A 72 12.47 -2.99 12.95
CA CYS A 72 11.53 -2.35 12.05
C CYS A 72 12.12 -2.19 10.65
N VAL A 73 11.30 -1.76 9.68
CA VAL A 73 11.75 -1.51 8.31
C VAL A 73 11.28 -0.13 7.89
N LYS A 74 12.18 0.68 7.33
CA LYS A 74 11.82 1.98 6.77
C LYS A 74 10.96 1.74 5.52
N ILE A 75 9.84 2.42 5.39
CA ILE A 75 8.93 2.28 4.26
C ILE A 75 8.70 3.63 3.61
N MET A 76 8.77 3.68 2.28
CA MET A 76 8.45 4.87 1.49
C MET A 76 7.00 4.83 1.04
N THR A 77 6.49 6.00 0.66
CA THR A 77 5.17 6.16 0.07
C THR A 77 4.99 5.24 -1.14
N GLY A 78 3.90 4.47 -1.15
CA GLY A 78 3.62 3.45 -2.16
C GLY A 78 4.32 2.11 -1.96
N GLY A 79 5.19 1.96 -0.96
CA GLY A 79 5.79 0.68 -0.59
C GLY A 79 4.74 -0.31 -0.07
N VAL A 80 4.92 -1.60 -0.36
CA VAL A 80 4.00 -2.66 0.11
C VAL A 80 4.20 -2.83 1.62
N VAL A 81 3.13 -2.67 2.40
CA VAL A 81 3.16 -2.91 3.84
C VAL A 81 3.34 -4.41 4.08
N PRO A 82 4.41 -4.85 4.77
CA PRO A 82 4.63 -6.26 5.01
C PRO A 82 3.50 -6.87 5.87
N PRO A 83 3.13 -8.16 5.67
CA PRO A 83 2.05 -8.79 6.43
C PRO A 83 2.26 -8.82 7.96
N TRP A 84 3.52 -8.79 8.41
CA TRP A 84 3.86 -8.76 9.84
C TRP A 84 3.70 -7.37 10.45
N ALA A 85 3.68 -6.30 9.65
CA ALA A 85 3.58 -4.94 10.15
C ALA A 85 2.12 -4.61 10.45
N THR A 86 1.85 -4.12 11.66
CA THR A 86 0.51 -3.69 12.07
C THR A 86 0.28 -2.21 11.79
N ARG A 87 1.37 -1.42 11.69
CA ARG A 87 1.29 0.04 11.56
C ARG A 87 2.49 0.62 10.84
N VAL A 88 2.28 1.78 10.20
CA VAL A 88 3.34 2.67 9.72
C VAL A 88 3.35 3.93 10.59
N ILE A 89 4.51 4.27 11.16
CA ILE A 89 4.72 5.45 12.01
C ILE A 89 5.73 6.41 11.37
N LYS A 90 5.59 7.72 11.62
CA LYS A 90 6.54 8.77 11.19
C LYS A 90 7.18 9.44 12.40
#